data_AF-A0A1W2G575-F1
#
_entry.id   AF-A0A1W2G575-F1
#
_cell.length_a   1.000
_cell.length_b   1.000
_cell.length_c   1.000
_cell.angle_alpha   90.00
_cell.angle_beta   90.00
_cell.angle_gamma   90.00
#
_symmetry.space_group_name_H-M   'P 1'
#
loop_
_entity.id
_entity.type
_entity.pdbx_description
1 polymer ?
#
loop_
_entity_poly.entity_id
_entity_poly.type
_entity_poly.pdbx_seq_one_letter_code
_entity_poly.pdbx_strand_id
1 'polypeptide(L)'
;MRWLNMTDYKIQSNKVFFSVLIVNLMVSGIMVIVDLTVDLRSGSIIVYTSYFVASLAVTLLSIRFAHATWIRFLMPLLIFILIEFLFLAQPQTFNTTIYWFPFIPILAVLIQGLQASRIWFIIILVSYLFNFLIVLESVGSTYNLLVSSSASYWSGVVFLGAILASTYLLYNLLGEAYSKTVENNQELTNLKNSVEQKSLQLTAFNAALIELTRNPEAFKTTKNLFENVCALAQDSLEVDRVSIWLFNTDRNILELKYLVENGSENTKEIVISQVDYPSYFEAVETKPYIMAHNAISNPDTSEFKDNYLAPLGIKSMLDCPILLDQKAIGVVCCEHIRNTRKWEAEHALITQSLADFIASHYKNKKIKELLNTLKSQNKELSLSSTMIESMNKELHQLNEKLIESNGSLEAAVDKRTQKLLIQNNQLKEYAFVNSHMLRAPLSSILGISNLLQIHNTSIQDEELLKALHESTKNLDEIVRKISSTLEDGSNLTRKDIDYIINKRFKNSEIK
;
A
#
# COMPACT_ATOMS: atom_id res chain seq x y z
N MET A 1 -44.74 -7.26 1.94
CA MET A 1 -45.03 -6.61 0.64
C MET A 1 -44.10 -7.05 -0.53
N ARG A 2 -43.50 -8.25 -0.51
CA ARG A 2 -42.59 -8.72 -1.60
C ARG A 2 -43.09 -9.93 -2.40
N TRP A 3 -44.28 -10.44 -2.08
CA TRP A 3 -44.88 -11.64 -2.69
C TRP A 3 -45.85 -11.36 -3.86
N LEU A 4 -46.06 -10.09 -4.22
CA LEU A 4 -47.06 -9.69 -5.25
C LEU A 4 -46.47 -9.30 -6.62
N ASN A 5 -45.14 -9.24 -6.76
CA ASN A 5 -44.50 -8.76 -8.00
C ASN A 5 -44.04 -9.85 -8.98
N MET A 6 -44.16 -11.14 -8.64
CA MET A 6 -43.57 -12.22 -9.46
C MET A 6 -44.48 -12.76 -10.57
N THR A 7 -45.76 -12.37 -10.65
CA THR A 7 -46.72 -12.96 -11.61
C THR A 7 -47.03 -12.09 -12.84
N ASP A 8 -46.83 -10.77 -12.80
CA ASP A 8 -47.28 -9.89 -13.90
C ASP A 8 -46.31 -9.85 -15.10
N TYR A 9 -45.01 -10.12 -14.91
CA TYR A 9 -44.00 -9.85 -15.93
C TYR A 9 -43.94 -10.89 -17.07
N LYS A 10 -44.37 -12.14 -16.85
CA LYS A 10 -44.25 -13.23 -17.85
C LYS A 10 -45.51 -13.50 -18.68
N ILE A 11 -46.70 -13.16 -18.19
CA ILE A 11 -47.94 -13.25 -18.98
C ILE A 11 -47.94 -12.18 -20.10
N GLN A 12 -47.14 -11.12 -19.92
CA GLN A 12 -47.00 -9.99 -20.83
C GLN A 12 -46.00 -10.19 -21.98
N SER A 13 -45.61 -11.41 -22.34
CA SER A 13 -44.71 -11.63 -23.49
C SER A 13 -45.34 -11.15 -24.79
N ASN A 14 -44.57 -10.41 -25.61
CA ASN A 14 -45.05 -9.94 -26.92
C ASN A 14 -45.55 -11.08 -27.82
N LYS A 15 -44.96 -12.29 -27.70
CA LYS A 15 -45.43 -13.46 -28.45
C LYS A 15 -46.86 -13.83 -28.08
N VAL A 16 -47.18 -13.85 -26.79
CA VAL A 16 -48.53 -14.16 -26.28
C VAL A 16 -49.53 -13.12 -26.77
N PHE A 17 -49.15 -11.84 -26.62
CA PHE A 17 -49.97 -10.74 -27.08
C PHE A 17 -50.32 -10.87 -28.57
N PHE A 18 -49.33 -11.09 -29.44
CA PHE A 18 -49.59 -11.23 -30.88
C PHE A 18 -50.40 -12.47 -31.25
N SER A 19 -50.16 -13.62 -30.62
CA SER A 19 -50.95 -14.84 -30.86
C SER A 19 -52.42 -14.61 -30.54
N VAL A 20 -52.72 -13.92 -29.44
CA VAL A 20 -54.11 -13.62 -29.04
C VAL A 20 -54.79 -12.66 -30.02
N LEU A 21 -54.06 -11.65 -30.52
CA LEU A 21 -54.57 -10.75 -31.56
C LEU A 21 -54.94 -11.49 -32.85
N ILE A 22 -54.06 -12.37 -33.31
CA ILE A 22 -54.27 -13.17 -34.53
C ILE A 22 -55.48 -14.09 -34.36
N VAL A 23 -55.60 -14.77 -33.22
CA VAL A 23 -56.74 -15.65 -32.94
C VAL A 23 -58.05 -14.85 -32.91
N ASN A 24 -58.09 -13.67 -32.29
CA ASN A 24 -59.28 -12.82 -32.29
C ASN A 24 -59.66 -12.36 -33.71
N LEU A 25 -58.68 -12.00 -34.53
CA LEU A 25 -58.89 -11.64 -35.93
C LEU A 25 -59.44 -12.83 -36.74
N MET A 26 -58.94 -14.04 -36.51
CA MET A 26 -59.47 -15.25 -37.15
C MET A 26 -60.91 -15.54 -36.71
N VAL A 27 -61.21 -15.45 -35.42
CA VAL A 27 -62.56 -15.68 -34.88
C VAL A 27 -63.56 -14.65 -35.44
N SER A 28 -63.19 -13.37 -35.49
CA SER A 28 -64.04 -12.34 -36.09
C SER A 28 -64.27 -12.56 -37.59
N GLY A 29 -63.27 -13.04 -38.34
CA GLY A 29 -63.44 -13.45 -39.74
C GLY A 29 -64.38 -14.64 -39.89
N ILE A 30 -64.25 -15.66 -39.03
CA ILE A 30 -65.16 -16.82 -39.02
C ILE A 30 -66.59 -16.39 -38.70
N MET A 31 -66.79 -15.48 -37.74
CA MET A 31 -68.12 -14.95 -37.42
C MET A 31 -68.81 -14.32 -38.64
N VAL A 32 -68.08 -13.53 -39.44
CA VAL A 32 -68.61 -12.94 -40.68
C VAL A 32 -69.00 -14.03 -41.69
N ILE A 33 -68.15 -15.05 -41.87
CA ILE A 33 -68.42 -16.15 -42.81
C ILE A 33 -69.63 -16.98 -42.37
N VAL A 34 -69.74 -17.28 -41.08
CA VAL A 34 -70.85 -18.06 -40.53
C VAL A 34 -72.15 -17.27 -40.66
N ASP A 35 -72.16 -15.97 -40.37
CA ASP A 35 -73.36 -15.15 -40.52
C ASP A 35 -73.82 -15.06 -41.99
N LEU A 36 -72.88 -14.94 -42.95
CA LEU A 36 -73.18 -14.96 -44.39
C LEU A 36 -73.76 -16.29 -44.88
N THR A 37 -73.43 -17.41 -44.23
CA THR A 37 -73.79 -18.76 -44.70
C THR A 37 -74.98 -19.36 -43.97
N VAL A 38 -75.19 -19.00 -42.71
CA VAL A 38 -76.19 -19.61 -41.81
C VAL A 38 -77.31 -18.63 -41.43
N ASP A 39 -77.14 -17.32 -41.63
CA ASP A 39 -78.05 -16.24 -41.17
C ASP A 39 -78.39 -16.42 -39.68
N LEU A 40 -77.46 -16.01 -38.81
CA LEU A 40 -77.58 -16.26 -37.37
C LEU A 40 -78.70 -15.43 -36.72
N ARG A 41 -79.17 -14.35 -37.38
CA ARG A 41 -80.15 -13.36 -36.89
C ARG A 41 -79.81 -12.74 -35.52
N SER A 42 -78.59 -12.94 -35.02
CA SER A 42 -78.12 -12.42 -33.72
C SER A 42 -77.55 -11.00 -33.81
N GLY A 43 -77.32 -10.49 -35.02
CA GLY A 43 -76.80 -9.16 -35.29
C GLY A 43 -76.91 -8.81 -36.78
N SER A 44 -76.62 -7.56 -37.14
CA SER A 44 -76.50 -7.17 -38.55
C SER A 44 -75.12 -7.53 -39.08
N ILE A 45 -75.04 -8.03 -40.31
CA ILE A 45 -73.78 -8.28 -41.03
C ILE A 45 -72.84 -7.05 -41.01
N ILE A 46 -73.41 -5.84 -40.97
CA ILE A 46 -72.69 -4.57 -40.89
C ILE A 46 -71.90 -4.47 -39.56
N VAL A 47 -72.46 -5.00 -38.46
CA VAL A 47 -71.82 -4.97 -37.15
C VAL A 47 -70.65 -5.96 -37.08
N TYR A 48 -70.82 -7.18 -37.60
CA TYR A 48 -69.74 -8.17 -37.62
C TYR A 48 -68.60 -7.77 -38.57
N THR A 49 -68.93 -7.24 -39.74
CA THR A 49 -67.93 -6.75 -40.72
C THR A 49 -67.17 -5.53 -40.19
N SER A 50 -67.84 -4.57 -39.55
CA SER A 50 -67.18 -3.42 -38.92
C SER A 50 -66.27 -3.82 -37.75
N TYR A 51 -66.69 -4.79 -36.93
CA TYR A 51 -65.84 -5.35 -35.88
C TYR A 51 -64.59 -6.04 -36.44
N PHE A 52 -64.73 -6.83 -37.51
CA PHE A 52 -63.58 -7.46 -38.18
C PHE A 52 -62.57 -6.41 -38.67
N VAL A 53 -63.04 -5.35 -39.33
CA VAL A 53 -62.18 -4.24 -39.81
C VAL A 53 -61.48 -3.53 -38.64
N ALA A 54 -62.22 -3.26 -37.55
CA ALA A 54 -61.64 -2.66 -36.35
C ALA A 54 -60.61 -3.59 -35.68
N SER A 55 -60.89 -4.88 -35.57
CA SER A 55 -59.96 -5.89 -35.03
C SER A 55 -58.68 -6.00 -35.87
N LEU A 56 -58.81 -5.93 -37.20
CA LEU A 56 -57.67 -5.88 -38.12
C LEU A 56 -56.82 -4.62 -37.88
N ALA A 57 -57.46 -3.46 -37.73
CA ALA A 57 -56.77 -2.19 -37.47
C ALA A 57 -56.01 -2.21 -36.13
N VAL A 58 -56.64 -2.72 -35.05
CA VAL A 58 -55.98 -2.88 -33.75
C VAL A 58 -54.80 -3.84 -33.85
N THR A 59 -54.93 -4.94 -34.60
CA THR A 59 -53.85 -5.91 -34.80
C THR A 59 -52.66 -5.29 -35.53
N LEU A 60 -52.90 -4.55 -36.62
CA LEU A 60 -51.85 -3.84 -37.37
C LEU A 60 -51.18 -2.75 -36.54
N LEU A 61 -51.95 -1.99 -35.76
CA LEU A 61 -51.42 -0.97 -34.87
C LEU A 61 -50.57 -1.58 -33.74
N SER A 62 -50.98 -2.74 -33.25
CA SER A 62 -50.25 -3.51 -32.24
C SER A 62 -48.90 -4.00 -32.72
N ILE A 63 -48.77 -4.35 -34.01
CA ILE A 63 -47.49 -4.71 -34.62
C ILE A 63 -46.56 -3.49 -34.65
N ARG A 64 -47.08 -2.32 -35.04
CA ARG A 64 -46.31 -1.08 -35.15
C ARG A 64 -45.86 -0.49 -33.82
N PHE A 65 -46.68 -0.63 -32.77
CA PHE A 65 -46.44 -0.05 -31.44
C PHE A 65 -46.25 -1.12 -30.36
N ALA A 66 -45.58 -2.23 -30.69
CA ALA A 66 -45.41 -3.39 -29.81
C ALA A 66 -44.80 -3.08 -28.43
N HIS A 67 -44.03 -2.00 -28.32
CA HIS A 67 -43.37 -1.58 -27.07
C HIS A 67 -44.26 -0.76 -26.14
N ALA A 68 -45.36 -0.19 -26.64
CA ALA A 68 -46.22 0.69 -25.85
C ALA A 68 -47.21 -0.13 -25.01
N THR A 69 -47.29 0.10 -23.71
CA THR A 69 -48.17 -0.67 -22.81
C THR A 69 -49.66 -0.39 -23.04
N TRP A 70 -50.02 0.81 -23.53
CA TRP A 70 -51.41 1.19 -23.77
C TRP A 70 -52.07 0.40 -24.91
N ILE A 71 -51.29 -0.08 -25.89
CA ILE A 71 -51.83 -0.79 -27.07
C ILE A 71 -52.55 -2.09 -26.69
N ARG A 72 -52.13 -2.68 -25.57
CA ARG A 72 -52.69 -3.89 -24.96
C ARG A 72 -54.09 -3.68 -24.41
N PHE A 73 -54.52 -2.43 -24.20
CA PHE A 73 -55.88 -2.07 -23.78
C PHE A 73 -56.89 -2.01 -24.93
N LEU A 74 -56.41 -1.81 -26.15
CA LEU A 74 -57.27 -1.52 -27.29
C LEU A 74 -58.18 -2.70 -27.65
N MET A 75 -57.70 -3.93 -27.55
CA MET A 75 -58.51 -5.12 -27.89
C MET A 75 -59.63 -5.43 -26.88
N PRO A 76 -59.36 -5.57 -25.56
CA PRO A 76 -60.45 -5.77 -24.59
C PRO A 76 -61.48 -4.64 -24.63
N LEU A 77 -61.02 -3.40 -24.86
CA LEU A 77 -61.89 -2.24 -25.05
C LEU A 77 -62.76 -2.36 -26.31
N LEU A 78 -62.19 -2.78 -27.43
CA LEU A 78 -62.94 -2.97 -28.68
C LEU A 78 -64.06 -4.01 -28.51
N ILE A 79 -63.76 -5.14 -27.86
CA ILE A 79 -64.75 -6.18 -27.57
C ILE A 79 -65.84 -5.66 -26.64
N PHE A 80 -65.46 -4.93 -25.59
CA PHE A 80 -66.40 -4.29 -24.67
C PHE A 80 -67.35 -3.35 -25.42
N ILE A 81 -66.82 -2.45 -26.26
CA ILE A 81 -67.62 -1.51 -27.05
C ILE A 81 -68.58 -2.24 -27.99
N LEU A 82 -68.12 -3.31 -28.65
CA LEU A 82 -68.98 -4.12 -29.52
C LEU A 82 -70.18 -4.70 -28.75
N ILE A 83 -69.90 -5.31 -27.60
CA ILE A 83 -70.91 -5.96 -26.75
C ILE A 83 -71.93 -4.93 -26.26
N GLU A 84 -71.47 -3.76 -25.79
CA GLU A 84 -72.35 -2.67 -25.36
C GLU A 84 -73.19 -2.10 -26.50
N PHE A 85 -72.60 -1.95 -27.69
CA PHE A 85 -73.31 -1.46 -28.87
C PHE A 85 -74.42 -2.43 -29.33
N LEU A 86 -74.12 -3.74 -29.37
CA LEU A 86 -75.11 -4.77 -29.68
C LEU A 86 -76.27 -4.75 -28.69
N PHE A 87 -75.96 -4.60 -27.39
CA PHE A 87 -76.98 -4.49 -26.34
C PHE A 87 -77.87 -3.26 -26.53
N LEU A 88 -77.29 -2.06 -26.71
CA LEU A 88 -78.06 -0.83 -26.87
C LEU A 88 -78.92 -0.81 -28.14
N ALA A 89 -78.43 -1.44 -29.22
CA ALA A 89 -79.19 -1.54 -30.46
C ALA A 89 -80.39 -2.51 -30.33
N GLN A 90 -80.25 -3.59 -29.57
CA GLN A 90 -81.30 -4.59 -29.36
C GLN A 90 -81.29 -5.13 -27.91
N PRO A 91 -81.94 -4.44 -26.95
CA PRO A 91 -81.90 -4.80 -25.53
C PRO A 91 -82.42 -6.23 -25.22
N GLN A 92 -83.29 -6.77 -26.09
CA GLN A 92 -83.84 -8.13 -25.96
C GLN A 92 -82.76 -9.22 -26.06
N THR A 93 -81.61 -8.93 -26.67
CA THR A 93 -80.47 -9.86 -26.80
C THR A 93 -79.63 -9.98 -25.53
N PHE A 94 -79.92 -9.20 -24.48
CA PHE A 94 -79.14 -9.20 -23.24
C PHE A 94 -78.90 -10.59 -22.65
N ASN A 95 -79.94 -11.43 -22.64
CA ASN A 95 -79.88 -12.77 -22.06
C ASN A 95 -78.97 -13.75 -22.83
N THR A 96 -78.58 -13.44 -24.06
CA THR A 96 -77.59 -14.19 -24.83
C THR A 96 -76.23 -13.50 -24.84
N THR A 97 -76.21 -12.17 -24.89
CA THR A 97 -74.99 -11.34 -24.92
C THR A 97 -74.23 -11.37 -23.58
N ILE A 98 -74.92 -11.55 -22.46
CA ILE A 98 -74.33 -11.64 -21.10
C ILE A 98 -73.23 -12.71 -20.99
N TYR A 99 -73.35 -13.83 -21.70
CA TYR A 99 -72.38 -14.93 -21.64
C TYR A 99 -71.00 -14.57 -22.21
N TRP A 100 -70.91 -13.47 -22.96
CA TRP A 100 -69.65 -12.98 -23.55
C TRP A 100 -68.89 -12.01 -22.64
N PHE A 101 -69.53 -11.42 -21.63
CA PHE A 101 -68.91 -10.48 -20.68
C PHE A 101 -67.70 -11.08 -19.93
N PRO A 102 -67.75 -12.34 -19.43
CA PRO A 102 -66.61 -12.97 -18.76
C PRO A 102 -65.38 -13.20 -19.66
N PHE A 103 -65.51 -13.09 -20.99
CA PHE A 103 -64.38 -13.26 -21.91
C PHE A 103 -63.38 -12.10 -21.84
N ILE A 104 -63.85 -10.87 -21.62
CA ILE A 104 -63.00 -9.67 -21.57
C ILE A 104 -61.97 -9.73 -20.42
N PRO A 105 -62.31 -10.07 -19.16
CA PRO A 105 -61.33 -10.14 -18.08
C PRO A 105 -60.36 -11.31 -18.27
N ILE A 106 -60.80 -12.42 -18.88
CA ILE A 106 -59.93 -13.56 -19.26
C ILE A 106 -58.92 -13.12 -20.32
N LEU A 107 -59.37 -12.41 -21.35
CA LEU A 107 -58.52 -11.83 -22.39
C LEU A 107 -57.54 -10.79 -21.80
N ALA A 108 -58.00 -10.00 -20.85
CA ALA A 108 -57.17 -9.03 -20.14
C ALA A 108 -56.08 -9.71 -19.29
N VAL A 109 -56.35 -10.88 -18.67
CA VAL A 109 -55.29 -11.66 -18.00
C VAL A 109 -54.19 -11.98 -18.99
N LEU A 110 -54.56 -12.51 -20.17
CA LEU A 110 -53.63 -12.95 -21.19
C LEU A 110 -52.77 -11.82 -21.78
N ILE A 111 -53.35 -10.63 -21.97
CA ILE A 111 -52.70 -9.54 -22.71
C ILE A 111 -52.08 -8.49 -21.77
N GLN A 112 -52.74 -8.19 -20.65
CA GLN A 112 -52.43 -7.09 -19.73
C GLN A 112 -51.95 -7.56 -18.35
N GLY A 113 -52.17 -8.83 -17.98
CA GLY A 113 -51.80 -9.38 -16.68
C GLY A 113 -52.94 -9.33 -15.65
N LEU A 114 -52.64 -9.80 -14.44
CA LEU A 114 -53.66 -10.09 -13.44
C LEU A 114 -54.27 -8.82 -12.84
N GLN A 115 -53.46 -7.77 -12.66
CA GLN A 115 -53.94 -6.50 -12.10
C GLN A 115 -54.96 -5.82 -13.01
N ALA A 116 -54.68 -5.75 -14.31
CA ALA A 116 -55.57 -5.13 -15.28
C ALA A 116 -56.86 -5.94 -15.48
N SER A 117 -56.79 -7.27 -15.43
CA SER A 117 -57.98 -8.13 -15.45
C SER A 117 -58.95 -7.84 -14.30
N ARG A 118 -58.45 -7.53 -13.09
CA ARG A 118 -59.29 -7.12 -11.95
C ARG A 118 -60.04 -5.82 -12.25
N ILE A 119 -59.39 -4.87 -12.92
CA ILE A 119 -60.02 -3.60 -13.32
C ILE A 119 -61.14 -3.88 -14.35
N TRP A 120 -60.86 -4.70 -15.36
CA TRP A 120 -61.87 -5.11 -16.34
C TRP A 120 -63.05 -5.82 -15.71
N PHE A 121 -62.80 -6.70 -14.74
CA PHE A 121 -63.86 -7.37 -13.99
C PHE A 121 -64.81 -6.38 -13.30
N ILE A 122 -64.26 -5.33 -12.67
CA ILE A 122 -65.06 -4.28 -12.04
C ILE A 122 -65.86 -3.50 -13.09
N ILE A 123 -65.24 -3.09 -14.20
CA ILE A 123 -65.91 -2.35 -15.30
C ILE A 123 -67.11 -3.15 -15.81
N ILE A 124 -66.92 -4.44 -16.04
CA ILE A 124 -67.93 -5.36 -16.57
C ILE A 124 -69.05 -5.59 -15.56
N LEU A 125 -68.74 -5.73 -14.27
CA LEU A 125 -69.73 -5.86 -13.22
C LEU A 125 -70.64 -4.61 -13.15
N VAL A 126 -70.06 -3.42 -13.28
CA VAL A 126 -70.82 -2.16 -13.28
C VAL A 126 -71.69 -2.07 -14.53
N SER A 127 -71.14 -2.36 -15.71
CA SER A 127 -71.89 -2.32 -16.96
C SER A 127 -73.03 -3.34 -16.98
N TYR A 128 -72.79 -4.53 -16.41
CA TYR A 128 -73.79 -5.57 -16.24
C TYR A 128 -74.99 -5.10 -15.42
N LEU A 129 -74.75 -4.49 -14.26
CA LEU A 129 -75.81 -3.96 -13.40
C LEU A 129 -76.61 -2.86 -14.10
N PHE A 130 -75.93 -1.98 -14.83
CA PHE A 130 -76.58 -0.90 -15.57
C PHE A 130 -77.46 -1.43 -16.71
N ASN A 131 -76.94 -2.36 -17.51
CA ASN A 131 -77.68 -2.98 -18.60
C ASN A 131 -78.89 -3.77 -18.10
N PHE A 132 -78.76 -4.47 -16.97
CA PHE A 132 -79.87 -5.17 -16.33
C PHE A 132 -81.03 -4.22 -15.96
N LEU A 133 -80.74 -3.03 -15.42
CA LEU A 133 -81.75 -2.03 -15.10
C LEU A 133 -82.48 -1.54 -16.36
N ILE A 134 -81.74 -1.28 -17.45
CA ILE A 134 -82.31 -0.86 -18.73
C ILE A 134 -83.25 -1.93 -19.30
N VAL A 135 -82.88 -3.22 -19.21
CA VAL A 135 -83.73 -4.32 -19.69
C VAL A 135 -85.03 -4.41 -18.89
N LEU A 136 -84.94 -4.23 -17.56
CA LEU A 136 -86.10 -4.27 -16.69
C LEU A 136 -87.13 -3.18 -17.06
N GLU A 137 -86.66 -2.01 -17.47
CA GLU A 137 -87.47 -0.87 -17.88
C GLU A 137 -88.00 -0.99 -19.32
N SER A 138 -87.17 -1.44 -20.26
CA SER A 138 -87.48 -1.41 -21.70
C SER A 138 -88.17 -2.65 -22.27
N VAL A 139 -87.96 -3.83 -21.66
CA VAL A 139 -88.44 -5.12 -22.19
C VAL A 139 -89.51 -5.77 -21.28
N GLY A 140 -89.52 -5.43 -19.98
CA GLY A 140 -90.45 -6.03 -19.00
C GLY A 140 -90.06 -7.45 -18.56
N SER A 141 -90.94 -8.13 -17.80
CA SER A 141 -90.64 -9.43 -17.18
C SER A 141 -90.84 -10.65 -18.10
N THR A 142 -91.48 -10.49 -19.26
CA THR A 142 -91.74 -11.57 -20.22
C THR A 142 -91.45 -11.11 -21.65
N TYR A 143 -90.57 -11.84 -22.35
CA TYR A 143 -90.29 -11.64 -23.76
C TYR A 143 -90.28 -12.99 -24.49
N ASN A 144 -90.81 -13.03 -25.71
CA ASN A 144 -90.77 -14.23 -26.54
C ASN A 144 -89.62 -14.10 -27.54
N LEU A 145 -88.61 -14.97 -27.41
CA LEU A 145 -87.46 -14.99 -28.31
C LEU A 145 -87.60 -16.17 -29.29
N LEU A 146 -87.76 -15.87 -30.57
CA LEU A 146 -87.72 -16.87 -31.64
C LEU A 146 -86.26 -17.27 -31.89
N VAL A 147 -85.77 -18.24 -31.12
CA VAL A 147 -84.43 -18.79 -31.29
C VAL A 147 -84.44 -19.75 -32.49
N SER A 148 -83.70 -19.42 -33.55
CA SER A 148 -83.40 -20.39 -34.60
C SER A 148 -82.51 -21.50 -34.01
N SER A 149 -83.01 -22.74 -34.03
CA SER A 149 -82.31 -23.89 -33.43
C SER A 149 -80.94 -24.13 -34.06
N SER A 150 -80.79 -23.90 -35.37
CA SER A 150 -79.51 -24.03 -36.08
C SER A 150 -78.51 -22.94 -35.70
N ALA A 151 -78.94 -21.67 -35.61
CA ALA A 151 -78.06 -20.55 -35.27
C ALA A 151 -77.53 -20.65 -33.83
N SER A 152 -78.39 -21.07 -32.89
CA SER A 152 -78.00 -21.31 -31.49
C SER A 152 -76.99 -22.46 -31.37
N TYR A 153 -77.17 -23.55 -32.13
CA TYR A 153 -76.22 -24.66 -32.14
C TYR A 153 -74.84 -24.24 -32.65
N TRP A 154 -74.76 -23.56 -33.80
CA TRP A 154 -73.49 -23.16 -34.40
C TRP A 154 -72.75 -22.08 -33.58
N SER A 155 -73.48 -21.12 -32.99
CA SER A 155 -72.88 -20.12 -32.09
C SER A 155 -72.31 -20.75 -30.82
N GLY A 156 -72.99 -21.75 -30.25
CA GLY A 156 -72.47 -22.53 -29.12
C GLY A 156 -71.21 -23.32 -29.47
N VAL A 157 -71.12 -23.91 -30.66
CA VAL A 157 -69.92 -24.62 -31.15
C VAL A 157 -68.74 -23.66 -31.29
N VAL A 158 -68.94 -22.48 -31.89
CA VAL A 158 -67.89 -21.45 -32.04
C VAL A 158 -67.41 -20.96 -30.67
N PHE A 159 -68.34 -20.71 -29.75
CA PHE A 159 -68.02 -20.28 -28.38
C PHE A 159 -67.20 -21.33 -27.62
N LEU A 160 -67.61 -22.59 -27.67
CA LEU A 160 -66.89 -23.69 -27.02
C LEU A 160 -65.50 -23.88 -27.61
N GLY A 161 -65.37 -23.80 -28.94
CA GLY A 161 -64.09 -23.86 -29.64
C GLY A 161 -63.14 -22.71 -29.25
N ALA A 162 -63.67 -21.48 -29.15
CA ALA A 162 -62.88 -20.31 -28.74
C ALA A 162 -62.39 -20.43 -27.28
N ILE A 163 -63.23 -20.94 -26.37
CA ILE A 163 -62.84 -21.19 -24.98
C ILE A 163 -61.75 -22.25 -24.92
N LEU A 164 -61.93 -23.39 -25.60
CA LEU A 164 -60.95 -24.47 -25.61
C LEU A 164 -59.61 -24.05 -26.21
N ALA A 165 -59.63 -23.26 -27.29
CA ALA A 165 -58.41 -22.72 -27.90
C ALA A 165 -57.70 -21.74 -26.96
N SER A 166 -58.45 -20.87 -26.27
CA SER A 166 -57.92 -19.90 -25.31
C SER A 166 -57.31 -20.58 -24.09
N THR A 167 -57.98 -21.60 -23.53
CA THR A 167 -57.46 -22.37 -22.39
C THR A 167 -56.23 -23.19 -22.76
N TYR A 168 -56.22 -23.80 -23.95
CA TYR A 168 -55.05 -24.52 -24.46
C TYR A 168 -53.84 -23.61 -24.65
N LEU A 169 -54.05 -22.42 -25.25
CA LEU A 169 -52.99 -21.43 -25.43
C LEU A 169 -52.46 -20.92 -24.10
N LEU A 170 -53.35 -20.62 -23.15
CA LEU A 170 -52.99 -20.21 -21.79
C LEU A 170 -52.15 -21.29 -21.10
N TYR A 171 -52.57 -22.56 -21.16
CA TYR A 171 -51.87 -23.69 -20.56
C TYR A 171 -50.44 -23.84 -21.09
N ASN A 172 -50.26 -23.84 -22.42
CA ASN A 172 -48.95 -23.99 -23.04
C ASN A 172 -48.01 -22.83 -22.69
N LEU A 173 -48.50 -21.60 -22.73
CA LEU A 173 -47.69 -20.41 -22.45
C LEU A 173 -47.27 -20.31 -20.97
N LEU A 174 -48.18 -20.65 -20.04
CA LEU A 174 -47.84 -20.75 -18.62
C LEU A 174 -46.86 -21.87 -18.36
N GLY A 175 -47.00 -23.01 -19.04
CA GLY A 175 -46.07 -24.14 -18.97
C GLY A 175 -44.65 -23.75 -19.36
N GLU A 176 -44.46 -23.13 -20.53
CA GLU A 176 -43.14 -22.66 -20.99
C GLU A 176 -42.54 -21.60 -20.06
N ALA A 177 -43.36 -20.62 -19.66
CA ALA A 177 -42.93 -19.54 -18.77
C ALA A 177 -42.48 -20.07 -17.40
N TYR A 178 -43.19 -21.06 -16.87
CA TYR A 178 -42.88 -21.75 -15.63
C TYR A 178 -41.60 -22.56 -15.75
N SER A 179 -41.48 -23.41 -16.78
CA SER A 179 -40.27 -24.23 -17.03
C SER A 179 -39.00 -23.38 -17.09
N LYS A 180 -39.04 -22.27 -17.84
CA LYS A 180 -37.89 -21.34 -17.93
C LYS A 180 -37.57 -20.65 -16.60
N THR A 181 -38.56 -20.43 -15.73
CA THR A 181 -38.31 -19.87 -14.39
C THR A 181 -37.60 -20.88 -13.50
N VAL A 182 -38.02 -22.14 -13.57
CA VAL A 182 -37.41 -23.23 -12.80
C VAL A 182 -35.96 -23.43 -13.22
N GLU A 183 -35.67 -23.45 -14.53
CA GLU A 183 -34.31 -23.54 -15.07
C GLU A 183 -33.42 -22.40 -14.57
N ASN A 184 -33.84 -21.14 -14.74
CA ASN A 184 -33.07 -19.99 -14.25
C ASN A 184 -32.84 -20.03 -12.73
N ASN A 185 -33.82 -20.47 -11.94
CA ASN A 185 -33.67 -20.61 -10.49
C ASN A 185 -32.69 -21.73 -10.11
N GLN A 186 -32.65 -22.80 -10.90
CA GLN A 186 -31.68 -23.87 -10.72
C GLN A 186 -30.26 -23.37 -11.03
N GLU A 187 -30.08 -22.64 -12.13
CA GLU A 187 -28.80 -21.99 -12.46
C GLU A 187 -28.35 -21.02 -11.35
N LEU A 188 -29.26 -20.19 -10.84
CA LEU A 188 -28.97 -19.26 -9.75
C LEU A 188 -28.55 -19.98 -8.47
N THR A 189 -29.23 -21.08 -8.14
CA THR A 189 -28.89 -21.92 -6.98
C THR A 189 -27.51 -22.54 -7.14
N ASN A 190 -27.21 -23.08 -8.32
CA ASN A 190 -25.91 -23.66 -8.62
C ASN A 190 -24.79 -22.61 -8.52
N LEU A 191 -25.00 -21.41 -9.06
CA LEU A 191 -24.05 -20.31 -8.98
C LEU A 191 -23.84 -19.85 -7.53
N LYS A 192 -24.92 -19.74 -6.75
CA LYS A 192 -24.85 -19.38 -5.33
C LYS A 192 -24.04 -20.40 -4.53
N ASN A 193 -24.30 -21.69 -4.72
CA ASN A 193 -23.57 -22.75 -4.04
C ASN A 193 -22.08 -22.73 -4.43
N SER A 194 -21.77 -22.47 -5.70
CA SER A 194 -20.38 -22.34 -6.17
C SER A 194 -19.65 -21.16 -5.49
N VAL A 195 -20.30 -19.99 -5.37
CA VAL A 195 -19.73 -18.83 -4.67
C VAL A 195 -19.54 -19.10 -3.18
N GLU A 196 -20.49 -19.78 -2.54
CA GLU A 196 -20.41 -20.14 -1.12
C GLU A 196 -19.24 -21.10 -0.84
N GLN A 197 -19.04 -22.11 -1.70
CA GLN A 197 -17.89 -23.02 -1.61
C GLN A 197 -16.56 -22.28 -1.72
N LYS A 198 -16.42 -21.37 -2.70
CA LYS A 198 -15.22 -20.54 -2.87
C LYS A 198 -14.96 -19.63 -1.67
N SER A 199 -16.02 -19.02 -1.14
CA SER A 199 -15.93 -18.21 0.09
C SER A 199 -15.43 -19.04 1.27
N LEU A 200 -15.94 -20.26 1.44
CA LEU A 200 -15.50 -21.17 2.52
C LEU A 200 -14.01 -21.52 2.37
N GLN A 201 -13.56 -21.86 1.16
CA GLN A 201 -12.15 -22.16 0.91
C GLN A 201 -11.23 -20.97 1.25
N LEU A 202 -11.58 -19.76 0.82
CA LEU A 202 -10.81 -18.55 1.16
C LEU A 202 -10.81 -18.25 2.66
N THR A 203 -11.92 -18.47 3.35
CA THR A 203 -11.97 -18.29 4.82
C THR A 203 -11.12 -19.31 5.56
N ALA A 204 -11.10 -20.57 5.10
CA ALA A 204 -10.26 -21.61 5.67
C ALA A 204 -8.77 -21.30 5.46
N PHE A 205 -8.39 -20.88 4.25
CA PHE A 205 -7.02 -20.44 3.96
C PHE A 205 -6.60 -19.26 4.87
N ASN A 206 -7.43 -18.22 4.97
CA ASN A 206 -7.13 -17.07 5.82
C ASN A 206 -6.98 -17.46 7.30
N ALA A 207 -7.80 -18.39 7.80
CA ALA A 207 -7.69 -18.89 9.16
C ALA A 207 -6.36 -19.63 9.38
N ALA A 208 -5.99 -20.52 8.45
CA ALA A 208 -4.73 -21.26 8.51
C ALA A 208 -3.50 -20.32 8.38
N LEU A 209 -3.58 -19.29 7.54
CA LEU A 209 -2.54 -18.26 7.43
C LEU A 209 -2.39 -17.49 8.75
N ILE A 210 -3.49 -17.11 9.40
CA ILE A 210 -3.45 -16.44 10.71
C ILE A 210 -2.82 -17.35 11.77
N GLU A 211 -3.21 -18.62 11.81
CA GLU A 211 -2.62 -19.60 12.73
C GLU A 211 -1.11 -19.73 12.52
N LEU A 212 -0.69 -19.86 11.25
CA LEU A 212 0.71 -19.89 10.88
C LEU A 212 1.44 -18.63 11.38
N THR A 213 0.94 -17.43 11.07
CA THR A 213 1.57 -16.16 11.50
C THR A 213 1.67 -15.97 13.01
N ARG A 214 0.80 -16.61 13.79
CA ARG A 214 0.80 -16.56 15.25
C ARG A 214 1.76 -17.54 15.90
N ASN A 215 2.30 -18.51 15.16
CA ASN A 215 3.25 -19.48 15.68
C ASN A 215 4.69 -18.94 15.60
N PRO A 216 5.32 -18.52 16.71
CA PRO A 216 6.67 -17.96 16.67
C PRO A 216 7.75 -18.98 16.26
N GLU A 217 7.54 -20.28 16.53
CA GLU A 217 8.50 -21.33 16.14
C GLU A 217 8.43 -21.63 14.62
N ALA A 218 7.29 -21.36 13.97
CA ALA A 218 7.14 -21.54 12.53
C ALA A 218 8.11 -20.66 11.71
N PHE A 219 8.66 -19.60 12.31
CA PHE A 219 9.53 -18.62 11.63
C PHE A 219 10.91 -18.45 12.26
N LYS A 220 11.29 -19.36 13.16
CA LYS A 220 12.57 -19.28 13.85
C LYS A 220 13.75 -19.34 12.90
N THR A 221 13.63 -20.14 11.85
CA THR A 221 14.60 -20.22 10.75
C THR A 221 13.92 -20.04 9.42
N THR A 222 14.69 -19.64 8.40
CA THR A 222 14.20 -19.53 7.02
C THR A 222 13.72 -20.88 6.48
N LYS A 223 14.30 -22.00 6.94
CA LYS A 223 13.84 -23.35 6.58
C LYS A 223 12.44 -23.63 7.10
N ASN A 224 12.19 -23.36 8.39
CA ASN A 224 10.85 -23.56 8.99
C ASN A 224 9.79 -22.71 8.27
N LEU A 225 10.12 -21.48 7.89
CA LEU A 225 9.22 -20.64 7.10
C LEU A 225 8.85 -21.32 5.78
N PHE A 226 9.84 -21.77 5.01
CA PHE A 226 9.62 -22.40 3.71
C PHE A 226 8.81 -23.69 3.82
N GLU A 227 9.11 -24.53 4.81
CA GLU A 227 8.37 -25.75 5.11
C GLU A 227 6.89 -25.46 5.37
N ASN A 228 6.58 -24.54 6.29
CA ASN A 228 5.20 -24.24 6.63
C ASN A 228 4.44 -23.54 5.49
N VAL A 229 5.10 -22.65 4.75
CA VAL A 229 4.48 -21.98 3.59
C VAL A 229 4.17 -22.99 2.49
N CYS A 230 5.11 -23.88 2.17
CA CYS A 230 4.90 -24.91 1.16
C CYS A 230 3.84 -25.93 1.58
N ALA A 231 3.81 -26.35 2.84
CA ALA A 231 2.76 -27.23 3.35
C ALA A 231 1.38 -26.56 3.26
N LEU A 232 1.26 -25.31 3.70
CA LEU A 232 0.01 -24.56 3.63
C LEU A 232 -0.45 -24.36 2.17
N ALA A 233 0.47 -24.06 1.25
CA ALA A 233 0.18 -23.96 -0.18
C ALA A 233 -0.30 -25.30 -0.76
N GLN A 234 0.40 -26.38 -0.42
CA GLN A 234 0.10 -27.74 -0.90
C GLN A 234 -1.31 -28.17 -0.47
N ASP A 235 -1.67 -27.93 0.80
CA ASP A 235 -2.97 -28.27 1.35
C ASP A 235 -4.08 -27.36 0.80
N SER A 236 -3.85 -26.05 0.75
CA SER A 236 -4.89 -25.07 0.36
C SER A 236 -5.22 -25.11 -1.12
N LEU A 237 -4.23 -25.44 -1.95
CA LEU A 237 -4.38 -25.53 -3.40
C LEU A 237 -4.58 -26.97 -3.86
N GLU A 238 -4.38 -27.99 -3.03
CA GLU A 238 -4.46 -29.41 -3.43
C GLU A 238 -3.56 -29.72 -4.65
N VAL A 239 -2.28 -29.33 -4.56
CA VAL A 239 -1.29 -29.48 -5.63
C VAL A 239 -0.27 -30.57 -5.29
N ASP A 240 0.33 -31.17 -6.31
CA ASP A 240 1.25 -32.30 -6.08
C ASP A 240 2.62 -31.80 -5.59
N ARG A 241 3.04 -30.60 -6.02
CA ARG A 241 4.35 -30.03 -5.69
C ARG A 241 4.27 -28.53 -5.43
N VAL A 242 5.03 -28.09 -4.42
CA VAL A 242 5.27 -26.66 -4.15
C VAL A 242 6.74 -26.44 -3.91
N SER A 243 7.31 -25.44 -4.59
CA SER A 243 8.72 -25.07 -4.44
C SER A 243 8.92 -23.57 -4.27
N ILE A 244 10.02 -23.23 -3.59
CA ILE A 244 10.47 -21.86 -3.40
C ILE A 244 11.85 -21.73 -4.03
N TRP A 245 11.96 -20.79 -4.97
CA TRP A 245 13.18 -20.47 -5.69
C TRP A 245 13.59 -19.05 -5.36
N LEU A 246 14.89 -18.80 -5.16
CA LEU A 246 15.42 -17.45 -4.94
C LEU A 246 16.46 -17.11 -5.99
N PHE A 247 16.49 -15.84 -6.38
CA PHE A 247 17.54 -15.34 -7.26
C PHE A 247 18.89 -15.33 -6.54
N ASN A 248 19.94 -15.63 -7.29
CA ASN A 248 21.32 -15.34 -6.88
C ASN A 248 21.58 -13.82 -6.88
N THR A 249 22.79 -13.41 -6.47
CA THR A 249 23.16 -11.99 -6.36
C THR A 249 23.09 -11.24 -7.70
N ASP A 250 23.47 -11.90 -8.79
CA ASP A 250 23.45 -11.31 -10.14
C ASP A 250 22.07 -11.38 -10.81
N ARG A 251 21.09 -12.04 -10.18
CA ARG A 251 19.71 -12.26 -10.65
C ARG A 251 19.60 -12.96 -12.01
N ASN A 252 20.62 -13.74 -12.38
CA ASN A 252 20.65 -14.55 -13.61
C ASN A 252 20.38 -16.04 -13.36
N ILE A 253 20.30 -16.47 -12.10
CA ILE A 253 20.04 -17.86 -11.71
C ILE A 253 18.96 -17.89 -10.63
N LEU A 254 18.01 -18.81 -10.77
CA LEU A 254 17.06 -19.20 -9.73
C LEU A 254 17.54 -20.50 -9.07
N GLU A 255 17.77 -20.43 -7.76
CA GLU A 255 18.24 -21.55 -6.95
C GLU A 255 17.07 -22.12 -6.14
N LEU A 256 16.86 -23.43 -6.23
CA LEU A 256 15.86 -24.10 -5.41
C LEU A 256 16.26 -24.02 -3.93
N LYS A 257 15.40 -23.46 -3.10
CA LYS A 257 15.62 -23.38 -1.64
C LYS A 257 14.80 -24.38 -0.85
N TYR A 258 13.63 -24.73 -1.35
CA TYR A 258 12.77 -25.72 -0.72
C TYR A 258 11.80 -26.33 -1.73
N LEU A 259 11.54 -27.63 -1.62
CA LEU A 259 10.57 -28.36 -2.43
C LEU A 259 9.86 -29.39 -1.56
N VAL A 260 8.53 -29.36 -1.60
CA VAL A 260 7.67 -30.43 -1.10
C VAL A 260 6.97 -31.09 -2.28
N GLU A 261 6.98 -32.42 -2.31
CA GLU A 261 6.35 -33.24 -3.33
C GLU A 261 5.59 -34.38 -2.65
N ASN A 262 4.27 -34.43 -2.85
CA ASN A 262 3.39 -35.43 -2.22
C ASN A 262 3.60 -35.56 -0.69
N GLY A 263 3.74 -34.44 0.02
CA GLY A 263 3.97 -34.40 1.47
C GLY A 263 5.37 -34.83 1.93
N SER A 264 6.31 -35.09 1.01
CA SER A 264 7.70 -35.41 1.33
C SER A 264 8.64 -34.27 0.91
N GLU A 265 9.56 -33.90 1.80
CA GLU A 265 10.63 -32.95 1.48
C GLU A 265 11.60 -33.57 0.46
N ASN A 266 11.93 -32.81 -0.58
CA ASN A 266 12.90 -33.23 -1.60
C ASN A 266 14.06 -32.24 -1.62
N THR A 267 15.29 -32.73 -1.42
CA THR A 267 16.51 -31.92 -1.24
C THR A 267 17.44 -31.98 -2.45
N LYS A 268 16.88 -32.05 -3.66
CA LYS A 268 17.69 -31.93 -4.87
C LYS A 268 18.16 -30.49 -5.05
N GLU A 269 19.45 -30.30 -5.27
CA GLU A 269 19.99 -29.02 -5.73
C GLU A 269 19.70 -28.88 -7.23
N ILE A 270 18.72 -28.04 -7.55
CA ILE A 270 18.35 -27.70 -8.93
C ILE A 270 18.54 -26.20 -9.10
N VAL A 271 19.13 -25.82 -10.22
CA VAL A 271 19.32 -24.42 -10.62
C VAL A 271 18.74 -24.20 -12.00
N ILE A 272 18.14 -23.02 -12.20
CA ILE A 272 17.55 -22.60 -13.47
C ILE A 272 18.27 -21.33 -13.89
N SER A 273 18.86 -21.33 -15.09
CA SER A 273 19.65 -20.22 -15.63
C SER A 273 18.83 -19.35 -16.58
N GLN A 274 18.94 -18.04 -16.48
CA GLN A 274 18.28 -17.08 -17.38
C GLN A 274 18.66 -17.30 -18.85
N VAL A 275 19.88 -17.77 -19.12
CA VAL A 275 20.37 -18.02 -20.49
C VAL A 275 19.56 -19.13 -21.16
N ASP A 276 19.15 -20.13 -20.38
CA ASP A 276 18.40 -21.29 -20.89
C ASP A 276 16.88 -21.01 -20.92
N TYR A 277 16.39 -20.11 -20.07
CA TYR A 277 14.96 -19.79 -19.89
C TYR A 277 14.66 -18.28 -19.88
N PRO A 278 14.99 -17.52 -20.94
CA PRO A 278 14.89 -16.07 -20.94
C PRO A 278 13.44 -15.56 -20.85
N SER A 279 12.49 -16.21 -21.54
CA SER A 279 11.08 -15.79 -21.54
C SER A 279 10.45 -15.99 -20.17
N TYR A 280 10.82 -17.06 -19.47
CA TYR A 280 10.36 -17.30 -18.10
C TYR A 280 10.86 -16.23 -17.13
N PHE A 281 12.14 -15.87 -17.20
CA PHE A 281 12.71 -14.84 -16.32
C PHE A 281 12.04 -13.48 -16.56
N GLU A 282 11.82 -13.10 -17.82
CA GLU A 282 11.07 -11.88 -18.14
C GLU A 282 9.65 -11.91 -17.56
N ALA A 283 8.95 -13.05 -17.66
CA ALA A 283 7.62 -13.21 -17.09
C ALA A 283 7.62 -13.08 -15.55
N VAL A 284 8.59 -13.69 -14.85
CA VAL A 284 8.72 -13.58 -13.38
C VAL A 284 9.01 -12.15 -12.93
N GLU A 285 9.75 -11.38 -13.72
CA GLU A 285 10.06 -9.98 -13.37
C GLU A 285 8.94 -8.99 -13.70
N THR A 286 8.16 -9.25 -14.75
CA THR A 286 7.21 -8.27 -15.30
C THR A 286 5.75 -8.56 -14.95
N LYS A 287 5.39 -9.82 -14.71
CA LYS A 287 3.99 -10.23 -14.48
C LYS A 287 3.70 -10.37 -12.97
N PRO A 288 2.46 -10.09 -12.53
CA PRO A 288 2.08 -10.29 -11.14
C PRO A 288 2.06 -11.77 -10.74
N TYR A 289 1.79 -12.67 -11.68
CA TYR A 289 1.82 -14.12 -11.54
C TYR A 289 1.76 -14.77 -12.93
N ILE A 290 2.18 -16.02 -13.03
CA ILE A 290 2.14 -16.84 -14.25
C ILE A 290 1.13 -17.96 -14.02
N MET A 291 0.01 -17.94 -14.74
CA MET A 291 -1.01 -19.00 -14.70
C MET A 291 -0.91 -19.91 -15.92
N ALA A 292 -0.09 -20.96 -15.83
CA ALA A 292 0.07 -21.93 -16.90
C ALA A 292 -0.89 -23.11 -16.72
N HIS A 293 -2.13 -22.98 -17.24
CA HIS A 293 -3.12 -24.08 -17.24
C HIS A 293 -2.60 -25.33 -17.96
N ASN A 294 -1.80 -25.14 -19.00
CA ASN A 294 -0.98 -26.18 -19.61
C ASN A 294 0.45 -25.65 -19.67
N ALA A 295 1.32 -26.20 -18.83
CA ALA A 295 2.70 -25.73 -18.67
C ALA A 295 3.54 -25.92 -19.95
N ILE A 296 3.24 -26.94 -20.75
CA ILE A 296 4.00 -27.26 -21.97
C ILE A 296 3.70 -26.26 -23.09
N SER A 297 2.45 -25.79 -23.20
CA SER A 297 2.03 -24.90 -24.29
C SER A 297 1.95 -23.43 -23.89
N ASN A 298 2.10 -23.09 -22.62
CA ASN A 298 2.04 -21.70 -22.17
C ASN A 298 3.32 -20.95 -22.58
N PRO A 299 3.21 -19.75 -23.21
CA PRO A 299 4.37 -19.00 -23.67
C PRO A 299 5.44 -18.76 -22.61
N ASP A 300 5.04 -18.51 -21.37
CA ASP A 300 5.93 -18.15 -20.27
C ASP A 300 6.67 -19.35 -19.68
N THR A 301 6.19 -20.57 -19.95
CA THR A 301 6.72 -21.79 -19.32
C THR A 301 7.14 -22.86 -20.33
N SER A 302 6.89 -22.62 -21.62
CA SER A 302 7.16 -23.57 -22.70
C SER A 302 8.65 -23.92 -22.86
N GLU A 303 9.56 -23.04 -22.44
CA GLU A 303 11.01 -23.27 -22.44
C GLU A 303 11.40 -24.45 -21.53
N PHE A 304 10.60 -24.76 -20.50
CA PHE A 304 10.84 -25.88 -19.58
C PHE A 304 10.40 -27.25 -20.12
N LYS A 305 9.77 -27.30 -21.29
CA LYS A 305 9.06 -28.48 -21.80
C LYS A 305 9.88 -29.77 -21.72
N ASP A 306 11.07 -29.78 -22.32
CA ASP A 306 11.84 -31.00 -22.53
C ASP A 306 12.72 -31.36 -21.31
N ASN A 307 13.24 -30.35 -20.60
CA ASN A 307 14.24 -30.54 -19.55
C ASN A 307 13.67 -30.62 -18.14
N TYR A 308 12.49 -30.05 -17.88
CA TYR A 308 11.91 -29.95 -16.53
C TYR A 308 10.47 -30.47 -16.47
N LEU A 309 9.59 -30.00 -17.36
CA LEU A 309 8.16 -30.36 -17.30
C LEU A 309 7.89 -31.81 -17.71
N ALA A 310 8.39 -32.26 -18.87
CA ALA A 310 8.13 -33.61 -19.36
C ALA A 310 8.76 -34.71 -18.47
N PRO A 311 10.03 -34.60 -18.02
CA PRO A 311 10.64 -35.61 -17.14
C PRO A 311 9.94 -35.75 -15.78
N LEU A 312 9.43 -34.63 -15.24
CA LEU A 312 8.75 -34.59 -13.94
C LEU A 312 7.23 -34.76 -14.06
N GLY A 313 6.71 -34.91 -15.28
CA GLY A 313 5.29 -35.11 -15.55
C GLY A 313 4.41 -33.89 -15.26
N ILE A 314 4.97 -32.70 -15.04
CA ILE A 314 4.24 -31.48 -14.69
C ILE A 314 3.34 -31.07 -15.87
N LYS A 315 2.04 -30.92 -15.61
CA LYS A 315 1.02 -30.57 -16.61
C LYS A 315 0.57 -29.12 -16.50
N SER A 316 0.54 -28.57 -15.29
CA SER A 316 0.10 -27.21 -15.01
C SER A 316 0.95 -26.59 -13.93
N MET A 317 1.17 -25.29 -14.03
CA MET A 317 2.06 -24.55 -13.15
C MET A 317 1.47 -23.18 -12.82
N LEU A 318 1.58 -22.78 -11.56
CA LEU A 318 1.20 -21.47 -11.04
C LEU A 318 2.39 -20.88 -10.30
N ASP A 319 2.93 -19.79 -10.84
CA ASP A 319 4.13 -19.16 -10.29
C ASP A 319 3.83 -17.73 -9.85
N CYS A 320 4.18 -17.42 -8.61
CA CYS A 320 3.99 -16.11 -8.00
C CYS A 320 5.34 -15.53 -7.55
N PRO A 321 5.77 -14.39 -8.11
CA PRO A 321 7.01 -13.73 -7.71
C PRO A 321 6.98 -13.30 -6.24
N ILE A 322 8.11 -13.51 -5.56
CA ILE A 322 8.38 -13.00 -4.22
C ILE A 322 8.93 -11.58 -4.38
N LEU A 323 8.09 -10.57 -4.16
CA LEU A 323 8.44 -9.17 -4.39
C LEU A 323 8.94 -8.48 -3.12
N LEU A 324 10.18 -7.98 -3.15
CA LEU A 324 10.74 -7.12 -2.12
C LEU A 324 11.12 -5.78 -2.74
N ASP A 325 10.54 -4.69 -2.25
CA ASP A 325 10.76 -3.31 -2.73
C ASP A 325 10.62 -3.18 -4.27
N GLN A 326 9.53 -3.75 -4.81
CA GLN A 326 9.19 -3.81 -6.25
C GLN A 326 10.14 -4.64 -7.12
N LYS A 327 11.03 -5.44 -6.53
CA LYS A 327 11.91 -6.37 -7.26
C LYS A 327 11.61 -7.81 -6.87
N ALA A 328 11.57 -8.71 -7.85
CA ALA A 328 11.46 -10.14 -7.59
C ALA A 328 12.78 -10.65 -7.01
N ILE A 329 12.72 -11.12 -5.75
CA ILE A 329 13.84 -11.80 -5.06
C ILE A 329 13.76 -13.32 -5.22
N GLY A 330 12.65 -13.83 -5.76
CA GLY A 330 12.43 -15.25 -6.01
C GLY A 330 11.04 -15.49 -6.56
N VAL A 331 10.62 -16.76 -6.57
CA VAL A 331 9.31 -17.21 -7.03
C VAL A 331 8.83 -18.40 -6.20
N VAL A 332 7.53 -18.43 -5.90
CA VAL A 332 6.82 -19.59 -5.35
C VAL A 332 6.14 -20.30 -6.50
N CYS A 333 6.46 -21.57 -6.71
CA CYS A 333 5.95 -22.37 -7.82
C CYS A 333 5.04 -23.48 -7.29
N CYS A 334 3.81 -23.55 -7.79
CA CYS A 334 2.85 -24.60 -7.49
C CYS A 334 2.58 -25.43 -8.76
N GLU A 335 2.85 -26.73 -8.71
CA GLU A 335 2.82 -27.60 -9.87
C GLU A 335 1.82 -28.75 -9.68
N HIS A 336 1.12 -29.10 -10.75
CA HIS A 336 0.20 -30.24 -10.80
C HIS A 336 0.64 -31.24 -11.86
N ILE A 337 0.75 -32.52 -11.47
CA ILE A 337 1.29 -33.62 -12.29
C ILE A 337 0.17 -34.48 -12.88
N ARG A 338 -0.91 -34.71 -12.12
CA ARG A 338 -1.92 -35.72 -12.47
C ARG A 338 -2.60 -35.44 -13.81
N ASN A 339 -3.12 -34.23 -13.96
CA ASN A 339 -3.82 -33.78 -15.16
C ASN A 339 -3.59 -32.28 -15.39
N THR A 340 -4.09 -31.75 -16.50
CA THR A 340 -4.10 -30.30 -16.69
C THR A 340 -5.13 -29.68 -15.76
N ARG A 341 -4.67 -28.82 -14.85
CA ARG A 341 -5.49 -28.03 -13.93
C ARG A 341 -5.80 -26.66 -14.54
N LYS A 342 -7.08 -26.27 -14.47
CA LYS A 342 -7.48 -24.89 -14.74
C LYS A 342 -7.25 -24.06 -13.48
N TRP A 343 -6.36 -23.08 -13.58
CA TRP A 343 -6.09 -22.12 -12.52
C TRP A 343 -7.16 -21.02 -12.52
N GLU A 344 -7.42 -20.48 -11.35
CA GLU A 344 -8.35 -19.37 -11.15
C GLU A 344 -7.63 -18.27 -10.39
N ALA A 345 -8.14 -17.04 -10.48
CA ALA A 345 -7.53 -15.88 -9.81
C ALA A 345 -7.39 -16.08 -8.30
N GLU A 346 -8.32 -16.79 -7.66
CA GLU A 346 -8.29 -17.12 -6.23
C GLU A 346 -7.04 -17.94 -5.86
N HIS A 347 -6.65 -18.90 -6.69
CA HIS A 347 -5.44 -19.69 -6.49
C HIS A 347 -4.17 -18.83 -6.58
N ALA A 348 -4.13 -17.90 -7.54
CA ALA A 348 -3.02 -16.95 -7.68
C ALA A 348 -2.94 -16.00 -6.48
N LEU A 349 -4.08 -15.53 -5.95
CA LEU A 349 -4.10 -14.67 -4.77
C LEU A 349 -3.61 -15.39 -3.50
N ILE A 350 -4.00 -16.66 -3.32
CA ILE A 350 -3.51 -17.51 -2.22
C ILE A 350 -1.99 -17.63 -2.30
N THR A 351 -1.47 -18.01 -3.47
CA THR A 351 -0.04 -18.21 -3.69
C THR A 351 0.76 -16.90 -3.55
N GLN A 352 0.23 -15.79 -4.08
CA GLN A 352 0.84 -14.48 -3.93
C GLN A 352 0.89 -14.03 -2.47
N SER A 353 -0.17 -14.28 -1.69
CA SER A 353 -0.18 -13.93 -0.26
C SER A 353 0.93 -14.67 0.51
N LEU A 354 1.21 -15.91 0.13
CA LEU A 354 2.31 -16.69 0.69
C LEU A 354 3.69 -16.18 0.24
N ALA A 355 3.82 -15.78 -1.03
CA ALA A 355 5.03 -15.13 -1.55
C ALA A 355 5.32 -13.80 -0.83
N ASP A 356 4.30 -12.95 -0.64
CA ASP A 356 4.40 -11.69 0.09
C ASP A 356 4.77 -11.91 1.55
N PHE A 357 4.29 -13.00 2.14
CA PHE A 357 4.65 -13.38 3.50
C PHE A 357 6.13 -13.77 3.62
N ILE A 358 6.67 -14.50 2.63
CA ILE A 358 8.12 -14.77 2.54
C ILE A 358 8.90 -13.46 2.41
N ALA A 359 8.48 -12.56 1.51
CA ALA A 359 9.13 -11.26 1.32
C ALA A 359 9.16 -10.44 2.63
N SER A 360 8.06 -10.44 3.37
CA SER A 360 7.95 -9.79 4.68
C SER A 360 8.95 -10.35 5.70
N HIS A 361 9.16 -11.67 5.73
CA HIS A 361 10.18 -12.29 6.59
C HIS A 361 11.60 -11.80 6.25
N TYR A 362 11.95 -11.75 4.96
CA TYR A 362 13.25 -11.23 4.52
C TYR A 362 13.44 -9.76 4.91
N LYS A 363 12.39 -8.94 4.74
CA LYS A 363 12.39 -7.54 5.17
C LYS A 363 12.63 -7.42 6.68
N ASN A 364 11.91 -8.20 7.49
CA ASN A 364 12.03 -8.18 8.94
C ASN A 364 13.41 -8.65 9.41
N LYS A 365 13.97 -9.68 8.78
CA LYS A 365 15.34 -10.14 9.04
C LYS A 365 16.36 -9.03 8.75
N LYS A 366 16.24 -8.36 7.61
CA LYS A 366 17.12 -7.24 7.23
C LYS A 366 17.00 -6.07 8.19
N ILE A 367 15.77 -5.71 8.60
CA ILE A 367 15.52 -4.68 9.60
C ILE A 367 16.21 -5.04 10.93
N LYS A 368 16.10 -6.30 11.38
CA LYS A 368 16.74 -6.75 12.62
C LYS A 368 18.26 -6.66 12.57
N GLU A 369 18.87 -7.02 11.45
CA GLU A 369 20.32 -6.88 11.22
C GLU A 369 20.76 -5.41 11.25
N LEU A 370 20.02 -4.53 10.57
CA LEU A 370 20.28 -3.09 10.56
C LEU A 370 20.14 -2.47 11.96
N LEU A 371 19.10 -2.85 12.71
CA LEU A 371 18.91 -2.40 14.09
C LEU A 371 20.05 -2.85 15.01
N ASN A 372 20.56 -4.07 14.86
CA ASN A 372 21.70 -4.55 15.64
C ASN A 372 22.98 -3.76 15.32
N THR A 373 23.21 -3.45 14.04
CA THR A 373 24.35 -2.64 13.60
C THR A 373 24.26 -1.20 14.12
N LEU A 374 23.07 -0.58 14.07
CA LEU A 374 22.86 0.74 14.64
C LEU A 374 23.07 0.76 16.16
N LYS A 375 22.65 -0.30 16.86
CA LYS A 375 22.89 -0.43 18.30
C LYS A 375 24.37 -0.51 18.64
N SER A 376 25.18 -1.25 17.89
CA SER A 376 26.63 -1.31 18.12
C SER A 376 27.30 0.02 17.84
N GLN A 377 26.95 0.69 16.74
CA GLN A 377 27.47 2.02 16.40
C GLN A 377 27.10 3.06 17.46
N ASN A 378 25.87 3.07 17.95
CA ASN A 378 25.46 3.99 19.02
C ASN A 378 26.27 3.75 20.31
N LYS A 379 26.56 2.49 20.64
CA LYS A 379 27.40 2.16 21.80
C LYS A 379 28.84 2.68 21.64
N GLU A 380 29.43 2.51 20.46
CA GLU A 380 30.77 3.05 20.14
C GLU A 380 30.80 4.58 20.22
N LEU A 381 29.80 5.25 19.65
CA LEU A 381 29.66 6.70 19.72
C LEU A 381 29.54 7.21 21.16
N SER A 382 28.73 6.54 21.99
CA SER A 382 28.62 6.89 23.42
C SER A 382 29.95 6.76 24.15
N LEU A 383 30.70 5.67 23.90
CA LEU A 383 32.03 5.48 24.50
C LEU A 383 33.01 6.56 24.04
N SER A 384 33.06 6.85 22.75
CA SER A 384 33.91 7.91 22.20
C SER A 384 33.58 9.27 22.80
N SER A 385 32.30 9.60 22.98
CA SER A 385 31.86 10.86 23.61
C SER A 385 32.37 10.96 25.04
N THR A 386 32.21 9.91 25.86
CA THR A 386 32.71 9.89 27.25
C THR A 386 34.24 10.01 27.33
N MET A 387 34.96 9.40 26.39
CA MET A 387 36.42 9.51 26.31
C MET A 387 36.84 10.93 25.96
N ILE A 388 36.20 11.57 24.97
CA ILE A 388 36.45 12.97 24.62
C ILE A 388 36.19 13.90 25.81
N GLU A 389 35.11 13.67 26.56
CA GLU A 389 34.83 14.45 27.78
C GLU A 389 35.95 14.28 28.83
N SER A 390 36.42 13.05 29.08
CA SER A 390 37.53 12.81 30.00
C SER A 390 38.85 13.46 29.52
N MET A 391 39.15 13.36 28.22
CA MET A 391 40.36 13.92 27.62
C MET A 391 40.33 15.44 27.64
N ASN A 392 39.17 16.05 27.39
CA ASN A 392 38.99 17.50 27.56
C ASN A 392 39.22 17.93 29.00
N LYS A 393 38.72 17.17 29.99
CA LYS A 393 38.96 17.45 31.41
C LYS A 393 40.45 17.36 31.77
N GLU A 394 41.15 16.35 31.28
CA GLU A 394 42.59 16.19 31.48
C GLU A 394 43.39 17.32 30.81
N LEU A 395 43.03 17.68 29.56
CA LEU A 395 43.62 18.82 28.85
C LEU A 395 43.44 20.12 29.63
N HIS A 396 42.26 20.37 30.20
CA HIS A 396 42.03 21.55 31.04
C HIS A 396 42.95 21.55 32.28
N GLN A 397 43.07 20.42 32.98
CA GLN A 397 43.95 20.30 34.15
C GLN A 397 45.43 20.49 33.78
N LEU A 398 45.87 19.93 32.65
CA LEU A 398 47.24 20.08 32.18
C LEU A 398 47.54 21.53 31.79
N ASN A 399 46.59 22.19 31.13
CA ASN A 399 46.73 23.58 30.72
C ASN A 399 46.81 24.51 31.95
N GLU A 400 46.00 24.28 32.99
CA GLU A 400 46.10 25.00 34.27
C GLU A 400 47.49 24.84 34.91
N LYS A 401 48.01 23.60 35.00
CA LYS A 401 49.37 23.36 35.51
C LYS A 401 50.46 24.02 34.68
N LEU A 402 50.30 24.05 33.36
CA LEU A 402 51.25 24.69 32.46
C LEU A 402 51.28 26.20 32.71
N ILE A 403 50.11 26.83 32.84
CA ILE A 403 49.98 28.26 33.19
C ILE A 403 50.68 28.54 34.53
N GLU A 404 50.42 27.73 35.56
CA GLU A 404 51.05 27.89 36.88
C GLU A 404 52.58 27.72 36.82
N SER A 405 53.06 26.67 36.14
CA SER A 405 54.49 26.41 36.00
C SER A 405 55.20 27.50 35.19
N ASN A 406 54.59 27.99 34.10
CA ASN A 406 55.15 29.09 33.32
C ASN A 406 55.26 30.35 34.17
N GLY A 407 54.22 30.71 34.93
CA GLY A 407 54.26 31.87 35.82
C GLY A 407 55.35 31.76 36.90
N SER A 408 55.56 30.56 37.46
CA SER A 408 56.65 30.32 38.42
C SER A 408 58.04 30.43 37.77
N LEU A 409 58.21 29.87 36.58
CA LEU A 409 59.45 29.96 35.82
C LEU A 409 59.79 31.39 35.44
N GLU A 410 58.81 32.17 34.98
CA GLU A 410 58.97 33.60 34.69
C GLU A 410 59.43 34.37 35.93
N ALA A 411 58.78 34.17 37.08
CA ALA A 411 59.18 34.80 38.33
C ALA A 411 60.60 34.41 38.78
N ALA A 412 61.00 33.15 38.57
CA ALA A 412 62.35 32.67 38.88
C ALA A 412 63.40 33.27 37.95
N VAL A 413 63.10 33.36 36.65
CA VAL A 413 63.95 34.00 35.63
C VAL A 413 64.13 35.48 35.97
N ASP A 414 63.06 36.20 36.31
CA ASP A 414 63.12 37.61 36.68
C ASP A 414 63.99 37.83 37.92
N LYS A 415 63.77 37.03 38.98
CA LYS A 415 64.58 37.10 40.21
C LYS A 415 66.07 36.84 39.92
N ARG A 416 66.38 35.86 39.08
CA ARG A 416 67.77 35.53 38.72
C ARG A 416 68.40 36.61 37.85
N THR A 417 67.64 37.19 36.94
CA THR A 417 68.07 38.31 36.09
C THR A 417 68.37 39.54 36.95
N GLN A 418 67.51 39.89 37.91
CA GLN A 418 67.78 40.97 38.85
C GLN A 418 69.05 40.73 39.68
N LYS A 419 69.23 39.51 40.21
CA LYS A 419 70.45 39.17 40.96
C LYS A 419 71.70 39.29 40.09
N LEU A 420 71.66 38.81 38.86
CA LEU A 420 72.77 38.92 37.90
C LEU A 420 73.10 40.37 37.57
N LEU A 421 72.09 41.23 37.39
CA LEU A 421 72.30 42.67 37.17
C LEU A 421 73.01 43.33 38.35
N ILE A 422 72.59 43.01 39.58
CA ILE A 422 73.25 43.51 40.80
C ILE A 422 74.71 43.05 40.86
N GLN A 423 74.96 41.75 40.66
CA GLN A 423 76.33 41.19 40.68
C GLN A 423 77.21 41.75 39.55
N ASN A 424 76.66 41.94 38.35
CA ASN A 424 77.38 42.53 37.23
C ASN A 424 77.79 43.97 37.54
N ASN A 425 76.90 44.76 38.15
CA ASN A 425 77.23 46.11 38.61
C ASN A 425 78.30 46.11 39.70
N GLN A 426 78.23 45.20 40.69
CA GLN A 426 79.29 45.06 41.70
C GLN A 426 80.66 44.77 41.08
N LEU A 427 80.71 43.83 40.11
CA LEU A 427 81.95 43.49 39.41
C LEU A 427 82.54 44.71 38.66
N LYS A 428 81.69 45.53 38.04
CA LYS A 428 82.12 46.78 37.40
C LYS A 428 82.77 47.74 38.41
N GLU A 429 82.17 47.91 39.58
CA GLU A 429 82.72 48.79 40.62
C GLU A 429 84.05 48.23 41.19
N TYR A 430 84.15 46.91 41.42
CA TYR A 430 85.42 46.30 41.85
C TYR A 430 86.52 46.47 40.81
N ALA A 431 86.21 46.25 39.52
CA ALA A 431 87.17 46.45 38.44
C ALA A 431 87.67 47.90 38.38
N PHE A 432 86.77 48.86 38.64
CA PHE A 432 87.12 50.28 38.73
C PHE A 432 88.07 50.57 39.91
N VAL A 433 87.72 50.12 41.11
CA VAL A 433 88.54 50.31 42.33
C VAL A 433 89.93 49.71 42.17
N ASN A 434 90.00 48.47 41.67
CA ASN A 434 91.27 47.79 41.46
C ASN A 434 92.15 48.57 40.47
N SER A 435 91.58 48.99 39.34
CA SER A 435 92.34 49.64 38.25
C SER A 435 92.75 51.08 38.55
N HIS A 436 91.93 51.86 39.25
CA HIS A 436 92.20 53.30 39.48
C HIS A 436 92.67 53.61 40.90
N MET A 437 92.11 52.95 41.92
CA MET A 437 92.34 53.35 43.30
C MET A 437 93.50 52.58 43.93
N LEU A 438 93.60 51.27 43.70
CA LEU A 438 94.68 50.45 44.26
C LEU A 438 95.95 50.53 43.41
N ARG A 439 95.80 50.48 42.08
CA ARG A 439 96.94 50.45 41.16
C ARG A 439 97.76 51.74 41.17
N ALA A 440 97.13 52.90 41.33
CA ALA A 440 97.83 54.19 41.32
C ALA A 440 98.88 54.32 42.45
N PRO A 441 98.53 54.19 43.75
CA PRO A 441 99.51 54.25 44.82
C PRO A 441 100.49 53.07 44.77
N LEU A 442 100.06 51.87 44.37
CA LEU A 442 100.95 50.73 44.21
C LEU A 442 102.03 50.99 43.13
N SER A 443 101.63 51.59 42.00
CA SER A 443 102.57 51.96 40.94
C SER A 443 103.54 53.04 41.41
N SER A 444 103.08 54.00 42.21
CA SER A 444 103.95 55.00 42.86
C SER A 444 104.95 54.35 43.83
N ILE A 445 104.51 53.42 44.68
CA ILE A 445 105.37 52.67 45.61
C ILE A 445 106.42 51.89 44.83
N LEU A 446 106.02 51.15 43.79
CA LEU A 446 106.95 50.38 42.96
C LEU A 446 107.94 51.29 42.23
N GLY A 447 107.48 52.43 41.71
CA GLY A 447 108.33 53.42 41.06
C GLY A 447 109.38 54.00 42.01
N ILE A 448 108.95 54.47 43.19
CA ILE A 448 109.84 55.02 44.22
C ILE A 448 110.79 53.94 44.75
N SER A 449 110.31 52.72 44.97
CA SER A 449 111.12 51.57 45.39
C SER A 449 112.20 51.22 44.35
N ASN A 450 111.88 51.31 43.05
CA ASN A 450 112.84 51.06 41.99
C ASN A 450 113.90 52.18 41.93
N LEU A 451 113.49 53.44 42.09
CA LEU A 451 114.43 54.57 42.18
C LEU A 451 115.40 54.44 43.37
N LEU A 452 114.90 53.97 44.53
CA LEU A 452 115.72 53.67 45.71
C LEU A 452 116.68 52.49 45.50
N GLN A 453 116.38 51.55 44.60
CA GLN A 453 117.30 50.45 44.25
C GLN A 453 118.39 50.86 43.24
N ILE A 454 118.12 51.84 42.37
CA ILE A 454 119.05 52.26 41.32
C ILE A 454 120.13 53.21 41.86
N HIS A 455 119.82 54.03 42.87
CA HIS A 455 120.78 54.96 43.46
C HIS A 455 121.46 54.40 44.72
N ASN A 456 122.79 54.29 44.68
CA ASN A 456 123.64 53.84 45.78
C ASN A 456 123.93 55.06 46.69
N THR A 457 122.99 55.47 47.55
CA THR A 457 123.06 56.82 48.17
C THR A 457 123.08 56.86 49.70
N SER A 458 124.06 57.63 50.16
CA SER A 458 124.20 58.26 51.47
C SER A 458 123.13 59.33 51.71
N ILE A 459 122.44 59.25 52.86
CA ILE A 459 121.98 60.35 53.73
C ILE A 459 121.64 61.67 52.99
N GLN A 460 120.60 61.71 52.13
CA GLN A 460 119.78 62.92 51.89
C GLN A 460 118.52 62.75 51.02
N ASP A 461 118.02 61.55 50.74
CA ASP A 461 116.74 61.39 50.03
C ASP A 461 115.55 61.30 51.01
N GLU A 462 115.48 62.26 51.94
CA GLU A 462 114.36 62.37 52.90
C GLU A 462 113.01 62.53 52.15
N GLU A 463 113.05 63.09 50.93
CA GLU A 463 111.89 63.31 50.08
C GLU A 463 111.34 62.02 49.44
N LEU A 464 112.21 61.12 48.96
CA LEU A 464 111.78 59.81 48.41
C LEU A 464 111.26 58.88 49.51
N LEU A 465 111.89 58.87 50.69
CA LEU A 465 111.38 58.12 51.85
C LEU A 465 110.04 58.68 52.34
N LYS A 466 109.87 60.02 52.36
CA LYS A 466 108.57 60.65 52.65
C LYS A 466 107.51 60.27 51.61
N ALA A 467 107.83 60.33 50.31
CA ALA A 467 106.91 59.98 49.24
C ALA A 467 106.54 58.48 49.21
N LEU A 468 107.49 57.59 49.54
CA LEU A 468 107.23 56.15 49.70
C LEU A 468 106.31 55.91 50.89
N HIS A 469 106.60 56.53 52.03
CA HIS A 469 105.78 56.42 53.23
C HIS A 469 104.36 56.95 52.98
N GLU A 470 104.22 58.09 52.29
CA GLU A 470 102.93 58.67 51.94
C GLU A 470 102.15 57.80 50.95
N SER A 471 102.81 57.24 49.93
CA SER A 471 102.17 56.32 48.98
C SER A 471 101.74 55.00 49.64
N THR A 472 102.55 54.48 50.57
CA THR A 472 102.24 53.27 51.35
C THR A 472 101.09 53.50 52.32
N LYS A 473 101.07 54.67 52.99
CA LYS A 473 99.96 55.08 53.86
C LYS A 473 98.66 55.27 53.08
N ASN A 474 98.74 55.86 51.89
CA ASN A 474 97.59 56.01 50.99
C ASN A 474 97.05 54.65 50.53
N LEU A 475 97.93 53.70 50.19
CA LEU A 475 97.52 52.34 49.85
C LEU A 475 96.84 51.65 51.05
N ASP A 476 97.42 51.73 52.24
CA ASP A 476 96.84 51.14 53.47
C ASP A 476 95.46 51.73 53.80
N GLU A 477 95.27 53.05 53.67
CA GLU A 477 93.97 53.69 53.90
C GLU A 477 92.91 53.20 52.90
N ILE A 478 93.27 53.07 51.61
CA ILE A 478 92.37 52.55 50.58
C ILE A 478 92.03 51.08 50.84
N VAL A 479 93.02 50.24 51.16
CA VAL A 479 92.82 48.81 51.43
C VAL A 479 91.93 48.61 52.67
N ARG A 480 92.21 49.30 53.78
CA ARG A 480 91.38 49.21 54.99
C ARG A 480 89.94 49.60 54.74
N LYS A 481 89.71 50.63 53.92
CA LYS A 481 88.36 51.10 53.62
C LYS A 481 87.60 50.14 52.72
N ILE A 482 88.26 49.54 51.73
CA ILE A 482 87.68 48.46 50.91
C ILE A 482 87.32 47.27 51.80
N SER A 483 88.22 46.85 52.69
CA SER A 483 87.97 45.75 53.63
C SER A 483 86.79 46.03 54.55
N SER A 484 86.66 47.25 55.09
CA SER A 484 85.50 47.61 55.92
C SER A 484 84.17 47.56 55.16
N THR A 485 84.15 48.02 53.90
CA THR A 485 82.93 47.99 53.09
C THR A 485 82.54 46.55 52.70
N LEU A 486 83.53 45.66 52.53
CA LEU A 486 83.33 44.22 52.28
C LEU A 486 82.82 43.47 53.52
N GLU A 487 83.32 43.80 54.72
CA GLU A 487 82.92 43.15 55.98
C GLU A 487 81.49 43.48 56.39
N ASP A 488 81.00 44.70 56.13
CA ASP A 488 79.62 45.11 56.41
C ASP A 488 78.59 44.50 55.44
N GLY A 489 79.02 43.69 54.47
CA GLY A 489 78.14 43.07 53.47
C GLY A 489 77.44 44.08 52.54
N SER A 490 77.86 45.34 52.60
CA SER A 490 77.31 46.44 51.80
C SER A 490 77.96 46.50 50.41
N ASN A 491 77.18 46.82 49.38
CA ASN A 491 77.70 46.95 48.03
C ASN A 491 78.56 48.21 47.94
N LEU A 492 79.82 48.11 47.47
CA LEU A 492 80.61 49.28 47.10
C LEU A 492 79.86 50.06 46.02
N THR A 493 79.35 51.25 46.37
CA THR A 493 78.67 52.09 45.39
C THR A 493 79.63 53.12 44.80
N ARG A 494 79.28 53.62 43.60
CA ARG A 494 80.01 54.72 42.98
C ARG A 494 80.13 55.94 43.88
N LYS A 495 79.12 56.20 44.72
CA LYS A 495 79.16 57.30 45.70
C LYS A 495 80.21 57.09 46.78
N ASP A 496 80.40 55.86 47.25
CA ASP A 496 81.43 55.53 48.24
C ASP A 496 82.82 55.75 47.65
N ILE A 497 82.99 55.33 46.39
CA ILE A 497 84.21 55.53 45.60
C ILE A 497 84.49 57.02 45.38
N ASP A 498 83.49 57.77 44.92
CA ASP A 498 83.59 59.21 44.65
C ASP A 498 83.84 60.00 45.95
N TYR A 499 83.26 59.58 47.08
CA TYR A 499 83.54 60.16 48.39
C TYR A 499 85.01 59.95 48.81
N ILE A 500 85.56 58.75 48.57
CA ILE A 500 86.98 58.46 48.83
C ILE A 500 87.88 59.34 47.94
N ILE A 501 87.53 59.51 46.66
CA ILE A 501 88.24 60.39 45.73
C ILE A 501 88.18 61.85 46.20
N ASN A 502 87.00 62.36 46.55
CA ASN A 502 86.84 63.77 46.92
C ASN A 502 87.48 64.13 48.27
N LYS A 503 87.56 63.19 49.22
CA LYS A 503 88.31 63.39 50.47
C LYS A 503 89.82 63.58 50.21
N ARG A 504 90.36 62.93 49.17
CA ARG A 504 91.76 63.10 48.72
C ARG A 504 92.03 64.54 48.27
N PHE A 505 91.14 65.13 47.48
CA PHE A 505 91.31 66.50 46.96
C PHE A 505 91.18 67.58 48.04
N LYS A 506 90.30 67.39 49.04
CA LYS A 506 90.18 68.34 50.15
C LYS A 506 91.42 68.43 51.05
N ASN A 507 92.20 67.36 51.15
CA ASN A 507 93.42 67.35 51.98
C ASN A 507 94.67 67.83 51.22
N SER A 508 94.62 67.97 49.89
CA SER A 508 95.73 68.51 49.08
C SER A 508 95.66 70.03 48.85
N GLU A 509 94.55 70.70 49.18
CA GLU A 509 94.37 72.15 49.01
C GLU A 509 94.63 72.97 50.29
N ILE A 510 95.03 72.34 51.39
CA ILE A 510 95.44 73.03 52.62
C ILE A 510 96.84 72.57 52.99
N LYS A 511 97.84 73.09 52.28
CA LYS A 511 99.21 73.23 52.77
C LYS A 511 99.88 74.43 52.11
#